data_AF-A0A662XWS9-F1
#
_entry.id   AF-A0A662XWS9-F1
#
_cell.length_a   1.000
_cell.length_b   1.000
_cell.length_c   1.000
_cell.angle_alpha   90.00
_cell.angle_beta   90.00
_cell.angle_gamma   90.00
#
_symmetry.space_group_name_H-M   'P 1'
#
loop_
_entity.id
_entity.type
_entity.pdbx_description
1 polymer ?
#
loop_
_entity_poly.entity_id
_entity_poly.type
_entity_poly.pdbx_seq_one_letter_code
_entity_poly.pdbx_strand_id
1 'polypeptide(L)'
;MEALLEWVALGSNSTLTRDLDKAEDAQMDAAVAVLLLFFVVALPPFVGVRTMYTNCWVAYTIVAHLLASEAALGIATSMGITIMVGWYTLRVFDRYAFTAILNGWLGVWASSPVLGLVARVGDFVLHLLIPMLLISCYLPLVRVSSRLWSHFVVGGGVFPKADHIYRFSPPRSQHFWNAAYKMELMLNLFVPLFCVLAHQVANRA
;
A
#
# COMPACT_ATOMS: atom_id res chain seq x y z
N MET A 1 38.24 38.72 -16.28
CA MET A 1 38.33 37.24 -16.22
C MET A 1 37.98 36.72 -14.84
N GLU A 2 38.45 37.35 -13.76
CA GLU A 2 38.09 37.02 -12.37
C GLU A 2 36.58 37.14 -12.06
N ALA A 3 35.93 38.25 -12.47
CA ALA A 3 34.48 38.43 -12.27
C ALA A 3 33.61 37.36 -12.96
N LEU A 4 34.11 36.76 -14.05
CA LEU A 4 33.42 35.68 -14.79
C LEU A 4 33.58 34.33 -14.07
N LEU A 5 34.74 34.08 -13.45
CA LEU A 5 35.00 32.90 -12.63
C LEU A 5 34.18 32.93 -11.32
N GLU A 6 34.02 34.12 -10.72
CA GLU A 6 33.25 34.31 -9.51
C GLU A 6 31.74 34.09 -9.75
N TRP A 7 31.20 34.56 -10.88
CA TRP A 7 29.81 34.30 -11.28
C TRP A 7 29.53 32.83 -11.57
N VAL A 8 30.46 32.13 -12.23
CA VAL A 8 30.36 30.68 -12.47
C VAL A 8 30.46 29.90 -11.15
N ALA A 9 31.33 30.30 -10.23
CA ALA A 9 31.45 29.68 -8.91
C ALA A 9 30.21 29.91 -8.03
N LEU A 10 29.63 31.11 -8.06
CA LEU A 10 28.38 31.43 -7.36
C LEU A 10 27.18 30.67 -7.94
N GLY A 11 27.06 30.61 -9.28
CA GLY A 11 26.04 29.83 -9.96
C GLY A 11 26.15 28.33 -9.66
N SER A 12 27.37 27.79 -9.69
CA SER A 12 27.66 26.39 -9.35
C SER A 12 27.32 26.07 -7.89
N ASN A 13 27.76 26.92 -6.95
CA ASN A 13 27.48 26.73 -5.52
C ASN A 13 25.99 26.86 -5.21
N SER A 14 25.25 27.77 -5.86
CA SER A 14 23.81 27.93 -5.69
C SER A 14 23.01 26.73 -6.23
N THR A 15 23.48 26.11 -7.31
CA THR A 15 22.83 24.92 -7.88
C THR A 15 23.11 23.69 -7.03
N LEU A 16 24.37 23.52 -6.60
CA LEU A 16 24.78 22.42 -5.73
C LEU A 16 24.06 22.44 -4.38
N THR A 17 23.96 23.62 -3.75
CA THR A 17 23.22 23.78 -2.49
C THR A 17 21.74 23.47 -2.66
N ARG A 18 21.11 23.96 -3.73
CA ARG A 18 19.71 23.65 -4.03
C ARG A 18 19.46 22.16 -4.28
N ASP A 19 20.39 21.48 -4.96
CA ASP A 19 20.28 20.03 -5.22
C ASP A 19 20.50 19.20 -3.95
N LEU A 20 21.35 19.67 -3.03
CA LEU A 20 21.54 19.08 -1.70
C LEU A 20 20.30 19.25 -0.83
N ASP A 21 19.73 20.46 -0.76
CA ASP A 21 18.50 20.73 -0.01
C ASP A 21 17.34 19.84 -0.51
N LYS A 22 17.20 19.72 -1.83
CA LYS A 22 16.18 18.86 -2.44
C LYS A 22 16.40 17.37 -2.13
N ALA A 23 17.65 16.92 -2.05
CA ALA A 23 17.97 15.55 -1.69
C ALA A 23 17.68 15.28 -0.20
N GLU A 24 17.97 16.23 0.67
CA GLU A 24 17.66 16.16 2.11
C GLU A 24 16.15 16.13 2.34
N ASP A 25 15.39 17.01 1.67
CA ASP A 25 13.92 17.03 1.71
C ASP A 25 13.33 15.69 1.24
N ALA A 26 13.84 15.13 0.15
CA ALA A 26 13.38 13.84 -0.37
C ALA A 26 13.72 12.67 0.56
N GLN A 27 14.85 12.74 1.27
CA GLN A 27 15.24 11.76 2.27
C GLN A 27 14.36 11.86 3.53
N MET A 28 14.07 13.09 3.97
CA MET A 28 13.17 13.35 5.09
C MET A 28 11.76 12.86 4.78
N ASP A 29 11.24 13.14 3.59
CA ASP A 29 9.93 12.67 3.12
C ASP A 29 9.86 11.14 3.11
N ALA A 30 10.91 10.48 2.61
CA ALA A 30 11.02 9.02 2.64
C ALA A 30 11.06 8.47 4.07
N ALA A 31 11.79 9.11 4.98
CA ALA A 31 11.87 8.71 6.38
C ALA A 31 10.50 8.84 7.08
N VAL A 32 9.79 9.95 6.86
CA VAL A 32 8.43 10.17 7.37
C VAL A 32 7.48 9.11 6.83
N ALA A 33 7.53 8.83 5.53
CA ALA A 33 6.69 7.82 4.89
C ALA A 33 6.91 6.42 5.47
N VAL A 34 8.16 6.03 5.74
CA VAL A 34 8.50 4.73 6.35
C VAL A 34 8.13 4.67 7.83
N LEU A 35 8.37 5.74 8.59
CA LEU A 35 7.98 5.80 10.01
C LEU A 35 6.46 5.73 10.16
N LEU A 36 5.72 6.50 9.34
CA LEU A 36 4.27 6.44 9.30
C LEU A 36 3.78 5.02 9.00
N LEU A 37 4.41 4.34 8.05
CA LEU A 37 4.07 2.98 7.66
C LEU A 37 4.28 2.01 8.83
N PHE A 38 5.41 2.15 9.52
CA PHE A 38 5.72 1.38 10.71
C PHE A 38 4.67 1.57 11.81
N PHE A 39 4.28 2.81 12.11
CA PHE A 39 3.27 3.09 13.13
C PHE A 39 1.90 2.54 12.76
N VAL A 40 1.44 2.75 11.52
CA VAL A 40 0.11 2.30 11.08
C VAL A 40 -0.01 0.78 11.09
N VAL A 41 1.09 0.04 10.88
CA VAL A 41 1.11 -1.43 10.93
C VAL A 41 1.34 -1.97 12.34
N ALA A 42 2.29 -1.41 13.07
CA ALA A 42 2.74 -1.99 14.33
C ALA A 42 1.88 -1.56 15.51
N LEU A 43 1.31 -0.35 15.50
CA LEU A 43 0.50 0.15 16.61
C LEU A 43 -0.74 -0.70 16.88
N PRO A 44 -1.57 -1.10 15.89
CA PRO A 44 -2.76 -1.91 16.15
C PRO A 44 -2.49 -3.20 16.95
N PRO A 45 -1.53 -4.07 16.58
CA PRO A 45 -1.25 -5.26 17.37
C PRO A 45 -0.67 -4.94 18.76
N PHE A 46 0.12 -3.87 18.91
CA PHE A 46 0.62 -3.45 20.23
C PHE A 46 -0.49 -3.03 21.19
N VAL A 47 -1.60 -2.47 20.68
CA VAL A 47 -2.77 -2.11 21.50
C VAL A 47 -3.85 -3.19 21.52
N GLY A 48 -3.53 -4.41 21.04
CA GLY A 48 -4.46 -5.54 21.00
C GLY A 48 -5.58 -5.43 19.96
N VAL A 49 -5.51 -4.46 19.04
CA VAL A 49 -6.48 -4.26 17.97
C VAL A 49 -6.10 -5.12 16.77
N ARG A 50 -6.98 -6.07 16.44
CA ARG A 50 -6.88 -6.83 15.19
C ARG A 50 -7.52 -6.03 14.07
N THR A 51 -6.72 -5.57 13.13
CA THR A 51 -7.20 -4.80 11.98
C THR A 51 -6.85 -5.49 10.68
N MET A 52 -7.59 -5.19 9.62
CA MET A 52 -7.31 -5.66 8.27
C MET A 52 -6.20 -4.84 7.63
N TYR A 53 -5.43 -5.49 6.76
CA TYR A 53 -4.45 -4.84 5.91
C TYR A 53 -5.03 -3.64 5.15
N THR A 54 -6.22 -3.80 4.56
CA THR A 54 -6.92 -2.72 3.84
C THR A 54 -7.23 -1.51 4.75
N ASN A 55 -7.56 -1.73 6.02
CA ASN A 55 -7.84 -0.62 6.95
C ASN A 55 -6.56 0.17 7.27
N CYS A 56 -5.44 -0.53 7.48
CA CYS A 56 -4.13 0.11 7.64
C CYS A 56 -3.77 0.92 6.39
N TRP A 57 -3.98 0.35 5.20
CA TRP A 57 -3.74 1.07 3.95
C TRP A 57 -4.62 2.32 3.79
N VAL A 58 -5.91 2.26 4.15
CA VAL A 58 -6.79 3.44 4.12
C VAL A 58 -6.26 4.53 5.05
N ALA A 59 -5.95 4.19 6.31
CA ALA A 59 -5.43 5.15 7.28
C ALA A 59 -4.12 5.78 6.79
N TYR A 60 -3.20 4.95 6.29
CA TYR A 60 -1.93 5.40 5.71
C TYR A 60 -2.15 6.33 4.52
N THR A 61 -3.05 5.98 3.61
CA THR A 61 -3.36 6.77 2.41
C THR A 61 -3.95 8.13 2.77
N ILE A 62 -4.86 8.19 3.74
CA ILE A 62 -5.44 9.44 4.24
C ILE A 62 -4.33 10.33 4.80
N VAL A 63 -3.48 9.79 5.68
CA VAL A 63 -2.41 10.57 6.30
C VAL A 63 -1.38 11.02 5.24
N ALA A 64 -1.07 10.17 4.25
CA ALA A 64 -0.19 10.53 3.13
C ALA A 64 -0.69 11.76 2.36
N HIS A 65 -2.01 11.85 2.10
CA HIS A 65 -2.61 13.03 1.46
C HIS A 65 -2.56 14.26 2.39
N LEU A 66 -2.85 14.08 3.68
CA LEU A 66 -2.80 15.18 4.65
C LEU A 66 -1.39 15.77 4.81
N LEU A 67 -0.36 14.93 4.70
CA LEU A 67 1.04 15.34 4.75
C LEU A 67 1.59 15.80 3.39
N ALA A 68 0.82 15.65 2.30
CA ALA A 68 1.26 15.86 0.93
C ALA A 68 2.60 15.15 0.61
N SER A 69 2.84 13.98 1.22
CA SER A 69 4.10 13.24 1.12
C SER A 69 4.13 12.42 -0.16
N GLU A 70 5.01 12.76 -1.10
CA GLU A 70 5.15 12.05 -2.36
C GLU A 70 5.62 10.61 -2.14
N ALA A 71 6.57 10.40 -1.23
CA ALA A 71 7.05 9.07 -0.87
C ALA A 71 5.93 8.21 -0.26
N ALA A 72 5.12 8.78 0.64
CA ALA A 72 4.00 8.05 1.24
C ALA A 72 2.91 7.75 0.22
N LEU A 73 2.59 8.67 -0.69
CA LEU A 73 1.63 8.43 -1.78
C LEU A 73 2.12 7.34 -2.75
N GLY A 74 3.43 7.30 -3.05
CA GLY A 74 4.03 6.22 -3.83
C GLY A 74 3.89 4.84 -3.16
N ILE A 75 4.15 4.77 -1.85
CA ILE A 75 3.95 3.55 -1.05
C ILE A 75 2.46 3.15 -1.03
N ALA A 76 1.58 4.10 -0.74
CA ALA A 76 0.13 3.89 -0.70
C ALA A 76 -0.41 3.37 -2.05
N THR A 77 0.12 3.88 -3.16
CA THR A 77 -0.24 3.44 -4.52
C THR A 77 0.20 2.00 -4.76
N SER A 78 1.43 1.65 -4.42
CA SER A 78 1.93 0.27 -4.55
C SER A 78 1.10 -0.71 -3.72
N MET A 79 0.80 -0.36 -2.46
CA MET A 79 -0.07 -1.15 -1.58
C MET A 79 -1.50 -1.26 -2.13
N GLY A 80 -2.04 -0.18 -2.68
CA GLY A 80 -3.38 -0.18 -3.28
C GLY A 80 -3.47 -1.17 -4.44
N ILE A 81 -2.44 -1.24 -5.29
CA ILE A 81 -2.35 -2.25 -6.37
C ILE A 81 -2.32 -3.66 -5.78
N THR A 82 -1.51 -3.92 -4.74
CA THR A 82 -1.43 -5.27 -4.15
C THR A 82 -2.74 -5.70 -3.49
N ILE A 83 -3.43 -4.77 -2.83
CA ILE A 83 -4.79 -4.95 -2.29
C ILE A 83 -5.75 -5.31 -3.40
N MET A 84 -5.81 -4.50 -4.46
CA MET A 84 -6.72 -4.71 -5.59
C MET A 84 -6.48 -6.07 -6.23
N VAL A 85 -5.23 -6.38 -6.60
CA VAL A 85 -4.91 -7.65 -7.25
C VAL A 85 -5.18 -8.83 -6.33
N GLY A 86 -4.73 -8.79 -5.08
CA GLY A 86 -4.95 -9.88 -4.10
C GLY A 86 -6.44 -10.14 -3.84
N TRP A 87 -7.22 -9.08 -3.68
CA TRP A 87 -8.66 -9.15 -3.41
C TRP A 87 -9.45 -9.71 -4.59
N TYR A 88 -9.21 -9.23 -5.81
CA TYR A 88 -9.90 -9.75 -6.99
C TYR A 88 -9.37 -11.12 -7.44
N THR A 89 -8.14 -11.47 -7.12
CA THR A 89 -7.60 -12.83 -7.28
C THR A 89 -8.36 -13.81 -6.38
N LEU A 90 -8.61 -13.46 -5.12
CA LEU A 90 -9.45 -14.24 -4.23
C LEU A 90 -10.87 -14.41 -4.79
N ARG A 91 -11.46 -13.35 -5.35
CA ARG A 91 -12.78 -13.42 -6.01
C ARG A 91 -12.82 -14.43 -7.16
N VAL A 92 -11.75 -14.49 -7.95
CA VAL A 92 -11.64 -15.39 -9.11
C VAL A 92 -11.45 -16.84 -8.66
N PHE A 93 -10.51 -17.10 -7.75
CA PHE A 93 -10.13 -18.46 -7.36
C PHE A 93 -11.00 -19.08 -6.25
N ASP A 94 -11.60 -18.26 -5.37
CA ASP A 94 -12.51 -18.75 -4.32
C ASP A 94 -13.62 -17.72 -4.04
N ARG A 95 -14.61 -17.71 -4.94
CA ARG A 95 -15.78 -16.83 -4.85
C ARG A 95 -16.58 -17.01 -3.56
N TYR A 96 -16.56 -18.22 -2.98
CA TYR A 96 -17.23 -18.49 -1.70
C TYR A 96 -16.49 -17.82 -0.54
N ALA A 97 -15.14 -17.92 -0.50
CA ALA A 97 -14.34 -17.21 0.49
C ALA A 97 -14.50 -15.70 0.36
N PHE A 98 -14.46 -15.17 -0.85
CA PHE A 98 -14.71 -13.76 -1.14
C PHE A 98 -16.07 -13.30 -0.59
N THR A 99 -17.14 -14.02 -0.92
CA THR A 99 -18.51 -13.66 -0.49
C THR A 99 -18.66 -13.78 1.03
N ALA A 100 -18.06 -14.81 1.63
CA ALA A 100 -18.09 -15.00 3.08
C ALA A 100 -17.33 -13.90 3.81
N ILE A 101 -16.18 -13.44 3.29
CA ILE A 101 -15.46 -12.30 3.85
C ILE A 101 -16.29 -11.03 3.74
N LEU A 102 -16.84 -10.73 2.56
CA LEU A 102 -17.65 -9.53 2.33
C LEU A 102 -18.87 -9.49 3.27
N ASN A 103 -19.52 -10.64 3.47
CA ASN A 103 -20.60 -10.76 4.45
C ASN A 103 -20.10 -10.68 5.89
N GLY A 104 -18.90 -11.17 6.17
CA GLY A 104 -18.26 -11.07 7.49
C GLY A 104 -18.07 -9.63 7.96
N TRP A 105 -17.92 -8.66 7.05
CA TRP A 105 -17.85 -7.24 7.39
C TRP A 105 -19.18 -6.69 7.91
N LEU A 106 -20.31 -7.26 7.47
CA LEU A 106 -21.65 -6.84 7.87
C LEU A 106 -22.26 -7.73 8.97
N GLY A 107 -21.70 -8.91 9.22
CA GLY A 107 -22.21 -9.85 10.22
C GLY A 107 -23.68 -10.25 9.96
N VAL A 108 -24.52 -10.19 11.01
CA VAL A 108 -25.96 -10.52 10.92
C VAL A 108 -26.73 -9.67 9.91
N TRP A 109 -26.20 -8.48 9.60
CA TRP A 109 -26.81 -7.51 8.68
C TRP A 109 -26.60 -7.87 7.20
N ALA A 110 -25.74 -8.85 6.90
CA ALA A 110 -25.52 -9.35 5.54
C ALA A 110 -26.79 -9.97 4.92
N SER A 111 -27.80 -10.29 5.73
CA SER A 111 -29.12 -10.79 5.29
C SER A 111 -30.00 -9.72 4.64
N SER A 112 -29.72 -8.43 4.88
CA SER A 112 -30.47 -7.31 4.27
C SER A 112 -30.01 -7.08 2.83
N PRO A 113 -30.92 -7.08 1.83
CA PRO A 113 -30.57 -6.79 0.44
C PRO A 113 -29.94 -5.41 0.25
N VAL A 114 -30.40 -4.42 1.01
CA VAL A 114 -29.90 -3.04 0.94
C VAL A 114 -28.47 -2.96 1.47
N LEU A 115 -28.22 -3.56 2.63
CA LEU A 115 -26.86 -3.57 3.21
C LEU A 115 -25.91 -4.41 2.37
N GLY A 116 -26.39 -5.52 1.79
CA GLY A 116 -25.63 -6.29 0.81
C GLY A 116 -25.23 -5.48 -0.42
N LEU A 117 -26.11 -4.60 -0.92
CA LEU A 117 -25.77 -3.66 -2.00
C LEU A 117 -24.73 -2.64 -1.53
N VAL A 118 -24.93 -2.02 -0.37
CA VAL A 118 -24.00 -1.03 0.19
C VAL A 118 -22.60 -1.64 0.39
N ALA A 119 -22.49 -2.87 0.91
CA ALA A 119 -21.19 -3.53 1.04
C ALA A 119 -20.53 -3.82 -0.31
N ARG A 120 -21.30 -4.18 -1.35
CA ARG A 120 -20.73 -4.37 -2.70
C ARG A 120 -20.27 -3.06 -3.33
N VAL A 121 -20.99 -1.96 -3.09
CA VAL A 121 -20.56 -0.63 -3.53
C VAL A 121 -19.30 -0.21 -2.77
N GLY A 122 -19.28 -0.38 -1.44
CA GLY A 122 -18.11 -0.09 -0.61
C GLY A 122 -16.91 -0.93 -1.01
N ASP A 123 -17.11 -2.22 -1.29
CA ASP A 123 -16.10 -3.12 -1.82
C ASP A 123 -15.50 -2.62 -3.13
N PHE A 124 -16.37 -2.29 -4.10
CA PHE A 124 -15.95 -1.75 -5.39
C PHE A 124 -15.17 -0.44 -5.23
N VAL A 125 -15.64 0.46 -4.39
CA VAL A 125 -14.98 1.74 -4.14
C VAL A 125 -13.60 1.51 -3.51
N LEU A 126 -13.54 0.69 -2.47
CA LEU A 126 -12.34 0.49 -1.66
C LEU A 126 -11.27 -0.34 -2.35
N HIS A 127 -11.66 -1.45 -2.98
CA HIS A 127 -10.72 -2.41 -3.56
C HIS A 127 -10.48 -2.22 -5.05
N LEU A 128 -11.26 -1.38 -5.76
CA LEU A 128 -11.03 -1.07 -7.17
C LEU A 128 -10.89 0.43 -7.44
N LEU A 129 -11.92 1.23 -7.13
CA LEU A 129 -11.96 2.63 -7.57
C LEU A 129 -10.82 3.46 -6.94
N ILE A 130 -10.64 3.40 -5.62
CA ILE A 130 -9.59 4.16 -4.94
C ILE A 130 -8.19 3.72 -5.41
N PRO A 131 -7.85 2.42 -5.46
CA PRO A 131 -6.59 1.97 -6.05
C PRO A 131 -6.37 2.47 -7.48
N MET A 132 -7.39 2.42 -8.34
CA MET A 132 -7.30 2.93 -9.71
C MET A 132 -7.04 4.43 -9.77
N LEU A 133 -7.70 5.22 -8.90
CA LEU A 133 -7.42 6.66 -8.79
C LEU A 133 -5.98 6.94 -8.34
N LEU A 134 -5.48 6.20 -7.34
CA LEU A 134 -4.08 6.32 -6.90
C LEU A 134 -3.10 5.97 -8.03
N ILE A 135 -3.37 4.92 -8.79
CA ILE A 135 -2.56 4.56 -9.96
C ILE A 135 -2.56 5.72 -10.97
N SER A 136 -3.73 6.26 -11.32
CA SER A 136 -3.82 7.36 -12.29
C SER A 136 -3.07 8.61 -11.84
N CYS A 137 -3.05 8.92 -10.54
CA CYS A 137 -2.44 10.15 -10.02
C CYS A 137 -0.97 9.99 -9.65
N TYR A 138 -0.56 8.83 -9.14
CA TYR A 138 0.68 8.68 -8.37
C TYR A 138 1.55 7.49 -8.81
N LEU A 139 1.23 6.82 -9.91
CA LEU A 139 2.09 5.75 -10.45
C LEU A 139 3.57 6.16 -10.63
N PRO A 140 3.91 7.40 -11.07
CA PRO A 140 5.31 7.84 -11.16
C PRO A 140 6.05 7.90 -9.81
N LEU A 141 5.31 8.04 -8.71
CA LEU A 141 5.87 8.12 -7.36
C LEU A 141 6.18 6.74 -6.76
N VAL A 142 5.71 5.66 -7.40
CA VAL A 142 5.95 4.30 -6.92
C VAL A 142 7.45 4.01 -6.97
N ARG A 143 8.05 3.91 -5.78
CA ARG A 143 9.44 3.46 -5.59
C ARG A 143 9.44 2.01 -5.11
N VAL A 144 10.58 1.33 -5.25
CA VAL A 144 10.79 0.00 -4.67
C VAL A 144 10.89 0.14 -3.14
N SER A 145 9.74 0.28 -2.44
CA SER A 145 9.77 0.49 -1.00
C SER A 145 9.87 -0.81 -0.21
N SER A 146 11.06 -0.95 0.37
CA SER A 146 11.52 -1.67 1.56
C SER A 146 11.02 -3.11 1.84
N ARG A 147 12.01 -4.02 1.90
CA ARG A 147 11.95 -5.35 2.53
C ARG A 147 11.27 -5.36 3.92
N LEU A 148 11.24 -4.20 4.61
CA LEU A 148 10.61 -3.97 5.90
C LEU A 148 9.10 -4.28 5.85
N TRP A 149 8.40 -3.84 4.79
CA TRP A 149 6.97 -4.09 4.59
C TRP A 149 6.66 -5.56 4.43
N SER A 150 7.37 -6.24 3.53
CA SER A 150 7.24 -7.70 3.34
C SER A 150 7.55 -8.48 4.62
N HIS A 151 8.46 -7.98 5.46
CA HIS A 151 8.83 -8.67 6.69
C HIS A 151 7.83 -8.47 7.83
N PHE A 152 7.27 -7.27 8.02
CA PHE A 152 6.33 -7.00 9.12
C PHE A 152 4.88 -7.38 8.79
N VAL A 153 4.43 -7.07 7.57
CA VAL A 153 3.04 -7.32 7.17
C VAL A 153 2.87 -8.73 6.68
N VAL A 154 3.82 -9.21 5.88
CA VAL A 154 3.66 -10.52 5.26
C VAL A 154 4.25 -11.62 6.11
N GLY A 155 5.47 -11.53 6.68
CA GLY A 155 6.15 -12.67 7.33
C GLY A 155 6.32 -12.70 8.86
N GLY A 156 6.07 -11.60 9.57
CA GLY A 156 6.62 -11.41 10.92
C GLY A 156 5.83 -11.97 12.10
N GLY A 157 4.65 -12.56 11.90
CA GLY A 157 3.76 -12.96 13.00
C GLY A 157 3.20 -11.79 13.83
N VAL A 158 3.50 -10.55 13.45
CA VAL A 158 3.04 -9.30 14.10
C VAL A 158 1.60 -8.97 13.69
N PHE A 159 1.23 -9.26 12.44
CA PHE A 159 -0.15 -9.17 11.98
C PHE A 159 -0.89 -10.49 12.23
N PRO A 160 -2.13 -10.46 12.73
CA PRO A 160 -2.94 -11.67 12.80
C PRO A 160 -3.05 -12.22 11.38
N LYS A 161 -2.67 -13.47 11.18
CA LYS A 161 -3.08 -14.21 9.98
C LYS A 161 -4.59 -14.02 9.81
N ALA A 162 -5.04 -13.89 8.56
CA ALA A 162 -6.44 -13.56 8.28
C ALA A 162 -7.45 -14.61 8.82
N ASP A 163 -6.99 -15.79 9.21
CA ASP A 163 -7.74 -16.83 9.95
C ASP A 163 -8.14 -16.40 11.38
N HIS A 164 -7.42 -15.45 11.99
CA HIS A 164 -7.74 -14.91 13.31
C HIS A 164 -8.80 -13.81 13.27
N ILE A 165 -9.10 -13.27 12.09
CA ILE A 165 -10.09 -12.22 11.89
C ILE A 165 -11.32 -12.77 11.17
N TYR A 166 -11.13 -13.62 10.15
CA TYR A 166 -12.22 -14.31 9.48
C TYR A 166 -12.39 -15.73 10.00
N ARG A 167 -13.51 -15.97 10.69
CA ARG A 167 -13.93 -17.33 11.07
C ARG A 167 -14.82 -17.90 9.97
N PHE A 168 -14.25 -18.76 9.13
CA PHE A 168 -15.02 -19.54 8.17
C PHE A 168 -15.64 -20.76 8.84
N SER A 169 -16.86 -21.11 8.43
CA SER A 169 -17.52 -22.36 8.79
C SER A 169 -18.00 -23.07 7.52
N PRO A 170 -17.40 -24.23 7.14
CA PRO A 170 -16.29 -24.91 7.83
C PRO A 170 -14.96 -24.11 7.75
N PRO A 171 -14.01 -24.36 8.67
CA PRO A 171 -12.69 -23.72 8.62
C PRO A 171 -11.96 -24.01 7.32
N ARG A 172 -11.20 -23.03 6.81
CA ARG A 172 -10.36 -23.20 5.63
C ARG A 172 -9.06 -23.95 5.98
N SER A 173 -8.55 -24.71 5.03
CA SER A 173 -7.33 -25.51 5.22
C SER A 173 -6.08 -24.65 5.39
N GLN A 174 -5.05 -25.18 6.06
CA GLN A 174 -3.77 -24.48 6.20
C GLN A 174 -3.12 -24.17 4.84
N HIS A 175 -3.34 -25.03 3.83
CA HIS A 175 -2.86 -24.81 2.47
C HIS A 175 -3.44 -23.54 1.83
N PHE A 176 -4.73 -23.26 2.06
CA PHE A 176 -5.37 -22.03 1.59
C PHE A 176 -4.68 -20.80 2.18
N TRP A 177 -4.48 -20.78 3.51
CA TRP A 177 -3.84 -19.66 4.20
C TRP A 177 -2.38 -19.47 3.79
N ASN A 178 -1.63 -20.56 3.61
CA ASN A 178 -0.26 -20.50 3.13
C ASN A 178 -0.18 -20.00 1.69
N ALA A 179 -1.15 -20.34 0.83
CA ALA A 179 -1.23 -19.84 -0.54
C ALA A 179 -1.57 -18.35 -0.59
N ALA A 180 -2.58 -17.92 0.16
CA ALA A 180 -2.95 -16.51 0.29
C ALA A 180 -1.76 -15.66 0.76
N TYR A 181 -1.06 -16.13 1.79
CA TYR A 181 0.18 -15.54 2.30
C TYR A 181 1.26 -15.40 1.21
N LYS A 182 1.52 -16.49 0.46
CA LYS A 182 2.58 -16.48 -0.57
C LYS A 182 2.23 -15.54 -1.72
N MET A 183 0.96 -15.51 -2.12
CA MET A 183 0.50 -14.57 -3.16
C MET A 183 0.66 -13.13 -2.70
N GLU A 184 0.24 -12.81 -1.47
CA GLU A 184 0.41 -11.47 -0.92
C GLU A 184 1.89 -11.06 -0.82
N LEU A 185 2.79 -11.99 -0.46
CA LEU A 185 4.24 -11.75 -0.44
C LEU A 185 4.77 -11.44 -1.84
N MET A 186 4.40 -12.27 -2.81
CA MET A 186 4.81 -12.09 -4.20
C MET A 186 4.29 -10.77 -4.75
N LEU A 187 3.03 -10.41 -4.50
CA LEU A 187 2.45 -9.15 -4.95
C LEU A 187 3.19 -7.95 -4.35
N ASN A 188 3.42 -7.93 -3.03
CA ASN A 188 4.13 -6.83 -2.37
C ASN A 188 5.61 -6.71 -2.78
N LEU A 189 6.21 -7.76 -3.32
CA LEU A 189 7.55 -7.71 -3.89
C LEU A 189 7.55 -7.27 -5.36
N PHE A 190 6.73 -7.93 -6.19
CA PHE A 190 6.79 -7.78 -7.64
C PHE A 190 6.05 -6.54 -8.15
N VAL A 191 4.96 -6.12 -7.52
CA VAL A 191 4.19 -4.95 -7.97
C VAL A 191 5.03 -3.67 -7.96
N PRO A 192 5.67 -3.27 -6.84
CA PRO A 192 6.53 -2.07 -6.87
C PRO A 192 7.68 -2.19 -7.86
N LEU A 193 8.27 -3.40 -8.00
CA LEU A 193 9.32 -3.65 -8.99
C LEU A 193 8.83 -3.41 -10.43
N PHE A 194 7.69 -4.00 -10.80
CA PHE A 194 7.11 -3.82 -12.13
C PHE A 194 6.69 -2.37 -12.40
N CYS A 195 6.14 -1.66 -11.42
CA CYS A 195 5.81 -0.24 -11.55
C CYS A 195 7.05 0.60 -11.87
N VAL A 196 8.17 0.37 -11.15
CA VAL A 196 9.43 1.08 -11.39
C VAL A 196 9.98 0.75 -12.78
N LEU A 197 9.99 -0.52 -13.17
CA LEU A 197 10.47 -0.93 -14.49
C LEU A 197 9.60 -0.33 -15.62
N ALA A 198 8.27 -0.37 -15.48
CA ALA A 198 7.36 0.20 -16.46
C ALA A 198 7.56 1.72 -16.61
N HIS A 199 7.74 2.43 -15.51
CA HIS A 199 8.01 3.87 -15.53
C HIS A 199 9.36 4.20 -16.21
N GLN A 200 10.40 3.43 -15.91
CA GLN A 200 11.71 3.60 -16.55
C GLN A 200 11.68 3.34 -18.06
N VAL A 201 10.90 2.35 -18.50
CA VAL A 201 10.71 2.06 -19.93
C VAL A 201 9.93 3.19 -20.61
N ALA A 202 8.83 3.65 -19.99
CA ALA A 202 8.00 4.73 -20.54
C ALA A 202 8.76 6.05 -20.70
N ASN A 203 9.68 6.39 -19.79
CA ASN A 203 10.49 7.61 -19.89
C ASN A 203 11.67 7.51 -20.89
N ARG A 204 11.91 6.33 -21.46
CA ARG A 204 12.98 6.10 -22.45
C ARG A 204 12.44 6.01 -23.89
N ALA A 205 11.13 5.91 -24.06
CA ALA A 205 10.44 5.84 -25.35
C ALA A 205 10.00 7.23 -25.80
#